data_AF-A0A2Z3YM18-F1
#
_entry.id   AF-A0A2Z3YM18-F1
#
_cell.length_a   1.000
_cell.length_b   1.000
_cell.length_c   1.000
_cell.angle_alpha   90.00
_cell.angle_beta   90.00
_cell.angle_gamma   90.00
#
_symmetry.space_group_name_H-M   'P 1'
#
loop_
_entity.id
_entity.type
_entity.pdbx_description
1 polymer ?
#
loop_
_entity_poly.entity_id
_entity_poly.type
_entity_poly.pdbx_seq_one_letter_code
_entity_poly.pdbx_strand_id
1 'polypeptide(L)'
;MITRLHDIGTVYADYLNEKSRLDPATTPGGRRWTWTHDQVRKAHNSLLTVYRRGGLFNYLTITETLLTGEDADPPALKPTTNTLEGGINATIMNLARTHRGLTAEHQRTVID
;
A
#
# COMPACT_ATOMS: atom_id res chain seq x y z
N MET A 1 21.26 -4.56 14.10
CA MET A 1 20.61 -3.28 14.47
C MET A 1 19.20 -3.31 13.91
N ILE A 2 18.17 -3.17 14.74
CA ILE A 2 16.77 -3.13 14.26
C ILE A 2 16.45 -1.68 13.93
N THR A 3 16.34 -1.36 12.65
CA THR A 3 15.98 -0.02 12.16
C THR A 3 14.46 0.15 12.21
N ARG A 4 13.95 1.20 12.87
CA ARG A 4 12.51 1.50 12.89
C ARG A 4 12.10 2.15 11.57
N LEU A 5 10.86 1.97 11.13
CA LEU A 5 10.36 2.51 9.85
C LEU A 5 10.62 4.02 9.69
N HIS A 6 10.54 4.79 10.77
CA HIS A 6 10.81 6.24 10.74
C HIS A 6 12.29 6.59 10.57
N ASP A 7 13.21 5.68 10.92
CA ASP A 7 14.65 5.88 10.80
C ASP A 7 15.18 5.50 9.41
N ILE A 8 14.41 4.74 8.62
CA ILE A 8 14.84 4.27 7.29
C ILE A 8 15.21 5.44 6.37
N GLY A 9 14.40 6.50 6.38
CA GLY A 9 14.65 7.69 5.58
C GLY A 9 15.93 8.43 5.95
N THR A 10 16.45 8.23 7.17
CA THR A 10 17.66 8.87 7.68
C THR A 10 18.87 7.93 7.57
N VAL A 11 18.75 6.69 8.04
CA VAL A 11 19.83 5.68 8.05
C VAL A 11 20.21 5.26 6.64
N TYR A 12 19.24 5.10 5.75
CA TYR A 12 19.46 4.72 4.36
C TYR A 12 19.27 5.90 3.40
N ALA A 13 19.42 7.13 3.89
CA ALA A 13 19.26 8.33 3.06
C ALA A 13 20.17 8.30 1.84
N ASP A 14 21.45 7.94 2.02
CA ASP A 14 22.44 7.90 0.93
C ASP A 14 22.06 6.86 -0.13
N TYR A 15 21.68 5.66 0.31
CA TYR A 15 21.18 4.61 -0.57
C TYR A 15 19.92 5.05 -1.32
N LEU A 16 18.90 5.56 -0.61
CA LEU A 16 17.65 6.01 -1.22
C LEU A 16 17.85 7.20 -2.17
N ASN A 17 18.89 8.00 -1.97
CA ASN A 17 19.20 9.16 -2.79
C ASN A 17 20.20 8.88 -3.92
N GLU A 18 20.65 7.63 -4.07
CA GLU A 18 21.51 7.22 -5.17
C GLU A 18 20.79 7.42 -6.53
N LYS A 19 21.55 7.90 -7.52
CA LYS A 19 21.04 8.24 -8.85
C LYS A 19 21.91 7.59 -9.92
N SER A 20 21.24 6.93 -10.86
CA SER A 20 21.88 6.37 -12.04
C SER A 20 21.68 7.31 -13.22
N ARG A 21 22.74 7.50 -14.01
CA ARG A 21 22.67 8.27 -15.25
C ARG A 21 21.85 7.49 -16.28
N LEU A 22 20.93 8.18 -16.95
CA LEU A 22 20.18 7.62 -18.06
C LEU A 22 20.97 7.78 -19.36
N ASP A 23 20.85 6.80 -20.25
CA ASP A 23 21.44 6.87 -21.58
C ASP A 23 20.79 8.01 -22.38
N PRO A 24 21.56 9.01 -22.86
CA PRO A 24 21.04 10.08 -23.70
C PRO A 24 20.31 9.58 -24.96
N ALA A 25 20.66 8.40 -25.47
CA ALA A 25 20.01 7.81 -26.64
C ALA A 25 18.56 7.39 -26.34
N THR A 26 18.29 6.90 -25.13
CA THR A 26 16.95 6.43 -24.71
C THR A 26 16.10 7.56 -24.12
N THR A 27 16.70 8.68 -23.70
CA THR A 27 15.96 9.84 -23.17
C THR A 27 16.49 11.16 -23.75
N PRO A 28 16.25 11.43 -25.05
CA PRO A 28 16.63 12.70 -25.67
C PRO A 28 15.83 13.86 -25.08
N GLY A 29 16.50 14.92 -24.62
CA GLY A 29 15.85 16.14 -24.10
C GLY A 29 15.17 16.02 -22.73
N GLY A 30 15.14 14.81 -22.14
CA GLY A 30 14.55 14.57 -20.82
C GLY A 30 15.55 14.65 -19.67
N ARG A 31 15.11 14.18 -18.49
CA ARG A 31 15.97 14.11 -17.30
C ARG A 31 17.12 13.13 -17.55
N ARG A 32 18.37 13.55 -17.29
CA ARG A 32 19.60 12.76 -17.53
C ARG A 32 19.92 11.73 -16.44
N TRP A 33 19.07 11.61 -15.44
CA TRP A 33 19.26 10.73 -14.30
C TRP A 33 17.93 10.20 -13.79
N THR A 34 17.96 9.00 -13.24
CA THR A 34 16.86 8.40 -12.50
C THR A 34 17.34 8.01 -11.10
N TRP A 35 16.42 7.82 -10.16
CA TRP A 35 16.77 7.21 -8.88
C TRP A 35 17.16 5.76 -9.12
N THR A 36 18.32 5.36 -8.61
CA THR A 36 18.82 3.98 -8.74
C THR A 36 17.84 3.00 -8.10
N HIS A 37 17.30 3.37 -6.93
CA HIS A 37 16.40 2.55 -6.13
C HIS A 37 14.97 3.07 -6.15
N ASP A 38 14.43 3.33 -7.34
CA ASP A 38 13.09 3.91 -7.52
C ASP A 38 11.98 3.08 -6.83
N GLN A 39 12.02 1.75 -6.98
CA GLN A 39 11.03 0.86 -6.36
C GLN A 39 11.08 0.91 -4.83
N VAL A 40 12.29 0.95 -4.26
CA VAL A 40 12.48 1.02 -2.80
C VAL A 40 11.99 2.37 -2.27
N ARG A 41 12.30 3.48 -2.96
CA ARG A 41 11.77 4.80 -2.60
C ARG A 41 10.24 4.82 -2.64
N LYS A 42 9.62 4.23 -3.67
CA LYS A 42 8.14 4.16 -3.78
C LYS A 42 7.53 3.37 -2.62
N ALA A 43 8.08 2.19 -2.32
CA ALA A 43 7.61 1.37 -1.20
C ALA A 43 7.74 2.12 0.14
N HIS A 44 8.91 2.72 0.40
CA HIS A 44 9.14 3.52 1.59
C HIS A 44 8.15 4.70 1.71
N ASN A 45 7.96 5.46 0.63
CA ASN A 45 7.04 6.61 0.63
C ASN A 45 5.57 6.19 0.80
N SER A 46 5.19 5.04 0.25
CA SER A 46 3.86 4.45 0.47
C SER A 46 3.63 4.15 1.95
N LEU A 47 4.58 3.45 2.59
CA LEU A 47 4.52 3.14 4.03
C LEU A 47 4.52 4.40 4.89
N LEU A 48 5.37 5.38 4.57
CA LEU A 48 5.43 6.66 5.27
C LEU A 48 4.12 7.44 5.16
N THR A 49 3.45 7.38 4.01
CA THR A 49 2.15 8.03 3.79
C THR A 49 1.07 7.38 4.65
N VAL A 50 1.00 6.05 4.67
CA VAL A 50 0.02 5.31 5.49
C VAL A 50 0.28 5.54 6.98
N TYR A 51 1.55 5.57 7.40
CA TYR A 51 1.95 5.90 8.77
C TYR A 51 1.52 7.32 9.17
N ARG A 52 1.84 8.34 8.35
CA ARG A 52 1.48 9.74 8.63
C ARG A 52 -0.03 9.97 8.69
N ARG A 53 -0.80 9.16 7.97
CA ARG A 53 -2.27 9.17 8.00
C ARG A 53 -2.86 8.43 9.20
N GLY A 54 -2.04 7.85 10.08
CA GLY A 54 -2.50 7.04 11.22
C GLY A 54 -3.12 5.70 10.81
N GLY A 55 -3.00 5.30 9.54
CA GLY A 55 -3.58 4.05 9.05
C GLY A 55 -2.69 2.83 9.29
N LEU A 56 -1.40 3.04 9.55
CA LEU A 56 -0.47 1.94 9.78
C LEU A 56 -0.71 1.33 11.16
N PHE A 57 -0.98 0.02 11.20
CA PHE A 57 -1.26 -0.73 12.43
C PHE A 57 -2.48 -0.24 13.24
N ASN A 58 -3.46 0.42 12.60
CA ASN A 58 -4.67 0.93 13.26
C ASN A 58 -5.46 -0.15 14.03
N TYR A 59 -5.34 -1.43 13.64
CA TYR A 59 -5.96 -2.54 14.37
C TYR A 59 -5.49 -2.64 15.83
N LEU A 60 -4.25 -2.22 16.15
CA LEU A 60 -3.74 -2.21 17.52
C LEU A 60 -4.47 -1.16 18.38
N THR A 61 -4.67 0.05 17.84
CA THR A 61 -5.40 1.14 18.52
C THR A 61 -6.88 0.83 18.67
N ILE A 62 -7.48 0.22 17.64
CA ILE A 62 -8.85 -0.29 17.70
C ILE A 62 -8.95 -1.34 18.82
N THR A 63 -8.05 -2.32 18.85
CA THR A 63 -8.05 -3.37 19.88
C THR A 63 -7.90 -2.80 21.29
N GLU A 64 -7.01 -1.83 21.51
CA GLU A 64 -6.87 -1.15 22.80
C GLU A 64 -8.17 -0.46 23.23
N THR A 65 -8.76 0.36 22.35
CA THR A 65 -10.01 1.11 22.62
C THR A 65 -11.18 0.18 22.96
N LEU A 66 -11.23 -0.98 22.30
CA LEU A 66 -12.30 -1.98 22.48
C LEU A 66 -12.09 -2.88 23.69
N LEU A 67 -10.86 -3.02 24.18
CA LEU A 67 -10.53 -3.82 25.36
C LEU A 67 -10.57 -2.98 26.65
N THR A 68 -10.52 -1.65 26.56
CA THR A 68 -10.50 -0.74 27.72
C THR A 68 -11.82 -0.01 27.99
N GLY A 69 -12.83 -0.15 27.14
CA GLY A 69 -14.15 0.46 27.34
C GLY A 69 -14.99 -0.32 28.35
N GLU A 70 -15.55 0.37 29.35
CA GLU A 70 -16.32 -0.21 30.47
C GLU A 70 -17.61 -0.93 30.01
N ASP A 71 -18.06 -0.70 28.77
CA ASP A 71 -19.25 -1.32 28.13
C ASP A 71 -18.94 -1.98 26.76
N ALA A 72 -17.67 -2.23 26.44
CA ALA A 72 -17.32 -2.74 25.12
C ALA A 72 -17.44 -4.27 25.06
N ASP A 73 -18.58 -4.76 24.56
CA ASP A 73 -18.64 -6.08 23.95
C ASP A 73 -17.59 -6.07 22.81
N PRO A 74 -16.48 -6.84 22.91
CA PRO A 74 -15.39 -6.71 21.96
C PRO A 74 -15.96 -6.97 20.57
N PRO A 75 -15.83 -6.06 19.58
CA PRO A 75 -16.34 -6.34 18.27
C PRO A 75 -15.63 -7.59 17.83
N ALA A 76 -16.43 -8.59 17.47
CA ALA A 76 -15.96 -9.85 16.97
C ALA A 76 -15.25 -9.58 15.65
N LEU A 77 -13.99 -9.14 15.73
CA LEU A 77 -13.05 -9.07 14.65
C LEU A 77 -12.83 -10.53 14.26
N LYS A 78 -13.68 -11.01 13.34
CA LYS A 78 -13.61 -12.38 12.89
C LYS A 78 -12.20 -12.59 12.34
N PRO A 79 -11.46 -13.59 12.83
CA PRO A 79 -10.07 -13.82 12.42
C PRO A 79 -9.95 -14.18 10.93
N THR A 80 -11.06 -14.43 10.26
CA THR A 80 -11.13 -14.79 8.84
C THR A 80 -11.51 -13.60 7.98
N THR A 81 -10.77 -13.36 6.90
CA THR A 81 -11.08 -12.39 5.82
C THR A 81 -12.40 -12.66 5.09
N ASN A 82 -13.12 -13.72 5.43
CA ASN A 82 -14.44 -14.07 4.88
C ASN A 82 -15.44 -12.88 4.85
N THR A 83 -15.39 -11.97 5.82
CA THR A 83 -16.26 -10.76 5.82
C THR A 83 -15.86 -9.75 4.73
N LEU A 84 -14.57 -9.70 4.37
CA LEU A 84 -14.05 -8.87 3.28
C LEU A 84 -14.24 -9.55 1.92
N GLU A 85 -14.00 -10.87 1.85
CA GLU A 85 -14.14 -11.71 0.65
C GLU A 85 -15.60 -11.87 0.20
N GLY A 86 -16.54 -11.95 1.14
CA GLY A 86 -17.99 -11.95 0.86
C GLY A 86 -18.66 -10.57 0.92
N GLY A 87 -17.92 -9.55 1.37
CA GLY A 87 -18.43 -8.18 1.57
C GLY A 87 -18.10 -7.26 0.41
N ILE A 88 -17.41 -6.15 0.69
CA ILE A 88 -17.14 -5.09 -0.29
C ILE A 88 -16.45 -5.62 -1.55
N ASN A 89 -15.50 -6.57 -1.44
CA ASN A 89 -14.84 -7.14 -2.62
C ASN A 89 -15.82 -7.94 -3.51
N ALA A 90 -16.77 -8.68 -2.93
CA ALA A 90 -17.77 -9.39 -3.70
C ALA A 90 -18.67 -8.41 -4.48
N THR A 91 -19.05 -7.28 -3.87
CA THR A 91 -19.81 -6.22 -4.56
C THR A 91 -19.00 -5.56 -5.67
N ILE A 92 -17.72 -5.24 -5.41
CA ILE A 92 -16.82 -4.65 -6.43
C ILE A 92 -16.58 -5.63 -7.59
N MET A 93 -16.33 -6.91 -7.29
CA MET A 93 -16.18 -7.95 -8.31
C MET A 93 -17.47 -8.13 -9.12
N ASN A 94 -18.65 -8.15 -8.49
CA ASN A 94 -19.92 -8.24 -9.20
C ASN A 94 -20.21 -7.01 -10.07
N LEU A 95 -19.86 -5.81 -9.59
CA LEU A 95 -19.95 -4.58 -10.36
C LEU A 95 -19.02 -4.63 -11.59
N ALA A 96 -17.77 -5.06 -11.42
CA ALA A 96 -16.82 -5.25 -12.51
C ALA A 96 -17.28 -6.31 -13.53
N ARG A 97 -17.87 -7.42 -13.06
CA ARG A 97 -18.47 -8.47 -13.93
C ARG A 97 -19.67 -7.96 -14.72
N THR A 98 -20.49 -7.10 -14.12
CA THR A 98 -21.73 -6.57 -14.73
C THR A 98 -21.45 -5.35 -15.61
N HIS A 99 -20.26 -4.75 -15.52
CA HIS A 99 -19.86 -3.58 -16.28
C HIS A 99 -19.67 -3.92 -17.78
N ARG A 100 -20.66 -3.55 -18.61
CA ARG A 100 -20.71 -3.82 -20.07
C ARG A 100 -19.69 -3.07 -20.93
N GLY A 101 -18.86 -2.20 -20.35
CA GLY A 101 -17.89 -1.38 -21.06
C GLY A 101 -16.45 -1.92 -21.07
N LEU A 102 -16.17 -3.02 -20.38
CA LEU A 102 -14.82 -3.58 -20.27
C LEU A 102 -14.72 -4.85 -21.13
N THR A 103 -13.67 -4.99 -21.93
CA THR A 103 -13.47 -6.21 -22.74
C THR A 103 -13.19 -7.41 -21.84
N ALA A 104 -13.57 -8.62 -22.27
CA ALA A 104 -13.46 -9.83 -21.45
C ALA A 104 -12.02 -10.10 -20.95
N GLU A 105 -10.99 -9.77 -21.75
CA GLU A 105 -9.59 -9.86 -21.32
C GLU A 105 -9.25 -8.89 -20.19
N HIS A 106 -9.68 -7.63 -20.28
CA HIS A 106 -9.45 -6.65 -19.22
C HIS A 106 -10.25 -6.99 -17.96
N GLN A 107 -11.45 -7.57 -18.10
CA GLN A 107 -12.24 -8.03 -16.95
C GLN A 107 -11.50 -9.14 -16.20
N ARG A 108 -10.85 -10.05 -16.94
CA ARG A 108 -10.07 -11.13 -16.35
C ARG A 108 -8.89 -10.59 -15.55
N THR A 109 -8.13 -9.64 -16.09
CA THR A 109 -7.01 -9.00 -15.36
C THR A 109 -7.42 -8.19 -14.12
N VAL A 110 -8.67 -7.69 -14.06
CA VAL A 110 -9.18 -6.90 -12.93
C VAL A 110 -9.77 -7.78 -11.82
N ILE A 111 -10.25 -8.98 -12.18
CA ILE A 111 -10.97 -9.89 -11.27
C ILE A 111 -10.09 -11.06 -10.80
N ASP A 112 -9.22 -11.57 -11.67
CA ASP A 112 -8.26 -12.68 -11.43
C ASP A 112 -6.94 -12.12 -10.87
#